data_AF-A0A925CA96-F1
#
_entry.id   AF-A0A925CA96-F1
#
_cell.length_a   1.000
_cell.length_b   1.000
_cell.length_c   1.000
_cell.angle_alpha   90.00
_cell.angle_beta   90.00
_cell.angle_gamma   90.00
#
_symmetry.space_group_name_H-M   'P 1'
#
loop_
_entity.id
_entity.type
_entity.pdbx_description
1 polymer ?
#
loop_
_entity_poly.entity_id
_entity_poly.type
_entity_poly.pdbx_seq_one_letter_code
_entity_poly.pdbx_strand_id
1 'polypeptide(L)'
;MHDAGCEGNDYFKCDFCRQPWSEERLMIEGHQGSLFCVRCLTPAYTSVVLAKEGEEHRDRKCVMCLEERDQPQWESPLYAEASVCLRCIKQAATVFEKDPEAEWKRPGPPKQEVGDGIYT
;
A
#
# COMPACT_ATOMS: atom_id res chain seq x y z
N MET A 1 0.68 -13.04 -5.47
CA MET A 1 0.90 -13.88 -6.68
C MET A 1 2.04 -14.83 -6.37
N HIS A 2 1.74 -16.12 -6.27
CA HIS A 2 2.73 -17.15 -6.00
C HIS A 2 3.28 -17.71 -7.32
N ASP A 3 4.59 -17.60 -7.53
CA ASP A 3 5.24 -18.10 -8.74
C ASP A 3 5.78 -19.51 -8.50
N ALA A 4 5.03 -20.53 -8.92
CA ALA A 4 5.38 -21.93 -8.69
C ALA A 4 6.68 -22.38 -9.40
N GLY A 5 7.26 -21.55 -10.27
CA GLY A 5 8.57 -21.79 -10.87
C GLY A 5 9.75 -21.26 -10.04
N CYS A 6 9.49 -20.55 -8.94
CA CYS A 6 10.50 -19.95 -8.08
C CYS A 6 10.61 -20.68 -6.74
N GLU A 7 11.83 -20.77 -6.20
CA GLU A 7 12.09 -21.32 -4.87
C GLU A 7 12.39 -20.20 -3.86
N GLY A 8 12.15 -20.47 -2.57
CA GLY A 8 12.48 -19.54 -1.49
C GLY A 8 11.70 -18.22 -1.58
N ASN A 9 12.39 -17.10 -1.32
CA ASN A 9 11.76 -15.79 -1.22
C ASN A 9 11.18 -15.26 -2.54
N ASP A 10 11.68 -15.78 -3.66
CA ASP A 10 11.20 -15.41 -4.99
C ASP A 10 9.78 -15.91 -5.27
N TYR A 11 9.29 -16.86 -4.48
CA TYR A 11 7.91 -17.34 -4.53
C TYR A 11 6.90 -16.31 -4.01
N PHE A 12 7.28 -15.51 -3.00
CA PHE A 12 6.39 -14.57 -2.31
C PHE A 12 6.49 -13.17 -2.91
N LYS A 13 5.63 -12.86 -3.88
CA LYS A 13 5.64 -11.56 -4.58
C LYS A 13 4.46 -10.69 -4.15
N CYS A 14 4.75 -9.42 -3.85
CA CYS A 14 3.74 -8.39 -3.61
C CYS A 14 2.81 -8.26 -4.82
N ASP A 15 1.50 -8.30 -4.62
CA ASP A 15 0.53 -8.24 -5.73
C ASP A 15 0.48 -6.88 -6.44
N PHE A 16 1.05 -5.84 -5.83
CA PHE A 16 1.02 -4.47 -6.36
C PHE A 16 2.26 -4.08 -7.15
N CYS A 17 3.42 -4.67 -6.86
CA CYS A 17 4.66 -4.37 -7.59
C CYS A 17 5.37 -5.60 -8.14
N ARG A 18 4.85 -6.80 -7.84
CA ARG A 18 5.40 -8.11 -8.20
C ARG A 18 6.86 -8.33 -7.82
N GLN A 19 7.36 -7.54 -6.87
CA GLN A 19 8.69 -7.71 -6.29
C GLN A 19 8.65 -8.79 -5.20
N PRO A 20 9.68 -9.64 -5.12
CA PRO A 20 9.77 -10.71 -4.14
C PRO A 20 9.98 -10.16 -2.72
N TRP A 21 9.71 -11.01 -1.74
CA TRP A 21 9.93 -10.70 -0.33
C TRP A 21 11.42 -10.55 -0.03
N SER A 22 11.74 -9.64 0.89
CA SER A 22 13.07 -9.47 1.47
C SER A 22 12.94 -8.85 2.86
N GLU A 23 14.01 -8.89 3.65
CA GLU A 23 14.06 -8.21 4.96
C GLU A 23 13.76 -6.71 4.84
N GLU A 24 14.17 -6.06 3.74
CA GLU A 24 13.85 -4.64 3.46
C GLU A 24 12.47 -4.40 2.79
N ARG A 25 11.68 -5.47 2.62
CA ARG A 25 10.39 -5.45 1.94
C ARG A 25 9.43 -6.41 2.63
N LEU A 26 9.15 -6.12 3.89
CA LEU A 26 8.12 -6.82 4.62
C LEU A 26 6.76 -6.67 3.93
N MET A 27 5.95 -7.71 4.04
CA MET A 27 4.64 -7.83 3.41
C MET A 27 3.60 -8.20 4.44
N ILE A 28 2.38 -7.69 4.25
CA ILE A 28 1.20 -8.14 4.99
C ILE A 28 0.39 -9.04 4.09
N GLU A 29 -0.05 -10.16 4.65
CA GLU A 29 -0.96 -11.10 3.99
C GLU A 29 -2.42 -10.66 4.15
N GLY A 30 -3.17 -10.70 3.05
CA GLY A 30 -4.61 -10.51 2.98
C GLY A 30 -5.36 -11.82 2.73
N HIS A 31 -6.58 -11.73 2.22
CA HIS A 31 -7.34 -12.91 1.82
C HIS A 31 -6.68 -13.64 0.64
N GLN A 32 -6.80 -14.98 0.64
CA GLN A 32 -6.30 -15.86 -0.42
C GLN A 32 -4.78 -15.72 -0.71
N GLY A 33 -3.99 -15.38 0.31
CA GLY A 33 -2.53 -15.23 0.17
C GLY A 33 -2.10 -14.00 -0.64
N SER A 34 -2.96 -12.98 -0.72
CA SER A 34 -2.58 -11.69 -1.30
C SER A 34 -1.53 -11.01 -0.43
N LEU A 35 -0.54 -10.34 -1.05
CA LEU A 35 0.61 -9.74 -0.38
C LEU A 35 0.72 -8.25 -0.71
N PHE A 36 0.81 -7.42 0.33
CA PHE A 36 1.02 -5.98 0.22
C PHE A 36 2.29 -5.54 0.93
N CYS A 37 3.29 -5.09 0.17
CA CYS A 37 4.56 -4.70 0.74
C CYS A 37 4.58 -3.28 1.32
N VAL A 38 5.43 -3.08 2.31
CA VAL A 38 5.68 -1.77 2.96
C VAL A 38 6.02 -0.64 1.97
N ARG A 39 6.71 -0.97 0.87
CA ARG A 39 7.07 0.01 -0.16
C ARG A 39 5.88 0.45 -1.03
N CYS A 40 4.89 -0.42 -1.24
CA CYS A 40 3.64 -0.04 -1.93
C CYS A 40 2.65 0.62 -0.96
N LEU A 41 2.72 0.28 0.33
CA LEU A 41 1.90 0.94 1.35
C LEU A 41 2.18 2.45 1.43
N THR A 42 3.44 2.87 1.35
CA THR A 42 3.80 4.29 1.47
C THR A 42 3.09 5.18 0.45
N PRO A 43 3.19 4.95 -0.89
CA PRO A 43 2.45 5.76 -1.87
C PRO A 43 0.94 5.59 -1.78
N ALA A 44 0.43 4.40 -1.43
CA ALA A 44 -1.00 4.17 -1.23
C ALA A 44 -1.56 4.98 -0.05
N TYR A 45 -0.81 5.03 1.06
CA TYR A 45 -1.17 5.82 2.23
C TYR A 45 -1.12 7.32 1.92
N THR A 46 -0.05 7.78 1.28
CA THR A 46 0.11 9.19 0.93
C THR A 46 -1.00 9.69 0.01
N SER A 47 -1.31 8.97 -1.07
CA SER A 47 -2.37 9.36 -2.02
C SER A 47 -3.76 9.29 -1.37
N VAL A 48 -4.18 8.11 -0.93
CA VAL A 48 -5.57 7.88 -0.53
C VAL A 48 -5.87 8.39 0.88
N VAL A 49 -4.94 8.25 1.82
CA VAL A 49 -5.19 8.63 3.23
C VAL A 49 -4.87 10.10 3.48
N LEU A 50 -3.73 10.60 2.98
CA LEU A 50 -3.30 11.98 3.24
C LEU A 50 -3.84 12.97 2.20
N ALA A 51 -3.61 12.70 0.91
CA ALA A 51 -4.03 13.60 -0.17
C ALA A 51 -5.53 13.49 -0.50
N LYS A 52 -6.23 12.49 0.06
CA LYS A 52 -7.65 12.21 -0.23
C LYS A 52 -7.91 11.95 -1.71
N GLU A 53 -6.91 11.42 -2.39
CA GLU A 53 -7.00 10.95 -3.77
C GLU A 53 -7.56 9.52 -3.82
N GLY A 54 -7.56 8.94 -5.02
CA GLY A 54 -8.06 7.60 -5.30
C GLY A 54 -9.46 7.64 -5.91
N GLU A 55 -9.79 6.56 -6.63
CA GLU A 55 -11.07 6.44 -7.33
C GLU A 55 -11.97 5.41 -6.64
N GLU A 56 -13.27 5.68 -6.67
CA GLU A 56 -14.30 4.69 -6.30
C GLU A 56 -14.52 3.76 -7.49
N HIS A 57 -13.79 2.65 -7.53
CA HIS A 57 -14.02 1.62 -8.54
C HIS A 57 -15.19 0.71 -8.11
N ARG A 58 -16.42 1.15 -8.40
CA ARG A 58 -17.67 0.49 -7.96
C ARG A 58 -17.88 -0.94 -8.47
N ASP A 59 -17.10 -1.38 -9.45
CA ASP A 59 -17.18 -2.73 -10.03
C ASP A 59 -15.91 -3.55 -9.79
N ARG A 60 -15.06 -3.12 -8.84
CA ARG A 60 -13.75 -3.71 -8.62
C ARG A 60 -13.49 -4.06 -7.17
N LYS A 61 -13.12 -5.33 -6.99
CA LYS A 61 -12.74 -5.88 -5.70
C LYS A 61 -11.33 -5.42 -5.31
N CYS A 62 -11.19 -5.06 -4.04
CA CYS A 62 -9.89 -4.88 -3.42
C CYS A 62 -9.11 -6.21 -3.47
N VAL A 63 -7.85 -6.18 -3.92
CA VAL A 63 -6.98 -7.38 -3.95
C VAL A 63 -6.80 -7.98 -2.56
N MET A 64 -6.72 -7.15 -1.52
CA MET A 64 -6.41 -7.60 -0.16
C MET A 64 -7.60 -8.23 0.58
N CYS A 65 -8.82 -7.71 0.39
CA CYS A 65 -9.99 -8.21 1.13
C CYS A 65 -11.04 -8.91 0.25
N LEU A 66 -10.90 -8.83 -1.08
CA LEU A 66 -11.79 -9.43 -2.09
C LEU A 66 -13.23 -8.88 -2.08
N GLU A 67 -13.42 -7.71 -1.50
CA GLU A 67 -14.71 -7.02 -1.44
C GLU A 67 -14.72 -5.80 -2.36
N GLU A 68 -15.87 -5.53 -2.96
CA GLU A 68 -16.22 -4.23 -3.54
C GLU A 68 -16.59 -3.27 -2.41
N ARG A 69 -16.12 -2.03 -2.48
CA ARG A 69 -16.38 -1.02 -1.48
C ARG A 69 -16.59 0.35 -2.12
N ASP A 70 -17.63 1.03 -1.66
CA ASP A 70 -17.90 2.44 -1.95
C ASP A 70 -16.96 3.33 -1.14
N GLN A 71 -15.67 3.28 -1.46
CA GLN A 71 -14.63 4.13 -0.88
C GLN A 71 -13.47 4.30 -1.86
N PRO A 72 -12.65 5.35 -1.71
CA PRO A 72 -11.45 5.52 -2.52
C PRO A 72 -10.52 4.31 -2.43
N GLN A 73 -10.01 3.90 -3.59
CA GLN A 73 -9.01 2.85 -3.72
C GLN A 73 -7.71 3.44 -4.30
N TRP A 74 -6.58 2.86 -3.90
CA TRP A 74 -5.31 3.10 -4.56
C TRP A 74 -5.12 2.03 -5.64
N GLU A 75 -4.92 2.45 -6.88
CA GLU A 75 -4.48 1.59 -7.98
C GLU A 75 -2.95 1.58 -8.05
N SER A 76 -2.36 0.41 -8.26
CA SER A 76 -0.93 0.33 -8.52
C SER A 76 -0.57 1.02 -9.83
N PRO A 77 0.43 1.92 -9.85
CA PRO A 77 0.91 2.51 -11.09
C PRO A 77 1.62 1.51 -12.01
N LEU A 78 1.90 0.30 -11.53
CA LEU A 78 2.57 -0.76 -12.29
C LEU A 78 1.60 -1.77 -12.89
N TYR A 79 0.44 -1.98 -12.26
CA TYR A 79 -0.53 -3.02 -12.64
C TYR A 79 -1.94 -2.51 -12.38
N ALA A 80 -2.60 -2.09 -13.45
CA ALA A 80 -3.93 -1.49 -13.41
C ALA A 80 -5.00 -2.43 -12.85
N GLU A 81 -4.77 -3.74 -12.77
CA GLU A 81 -5.65 -4.73 -12.15
C GLU A 81 -5.46 -4.85 -10.62
N ALA A 82 -4.37 -4.32 -10.06
CA ALA A 82 -4.10 -4.35 -8.62
C ALA A 82 -4.56 -3.07 -7.89
N SER A 83 -5.67 -3.16 -7.14
CA SER A 83 -6.16 -2.06 -6.29
C SER A 83 -6.31 -2.48 -4.82
N VAL A 84 -6.08 -1.52 -3.92
CA VAL A 84 -6.26 -1.70 -2.48
C VAL A 84 -7.15 -0.61 -1.93
N CYS A 85 -8.14 -1.03 -1.14
CA CYS A 85 -9.15 -0.13 -0.61
C CYS A 85 -8.65 0.61 0.64
N LEU A 86 -9.22 1.79 0.91
CA LEU A 86 -8.87 2.65 2.06
C LEU A 86 -8.77 1.89 3.40
N ARG A 87 -9.69 0.94 3.65
CA ARG A 87 -9.69 0.12 4.88
C ARG A 87 -8.40 -0.71 4.99
N CYS A 88 -8.04 -1.44 3.95
CA CYS A 88 -6.87 -2.30 3.93
C CYS A 88 -5.57 -1.47 4.03
N ILE A 89 -5.51 -0.29 3.40
CA ILE A 89 -4.39 0.64 3.54
C ILE A 89 -4.18 1.03 5.02
N LYS A 90 -5.25 1.45 5.71
CA LYS A 90 -5.18 1.86 7.13
C LYS A 90 -4.85 0.70 8.07
N GLN A 91 -5.36 -0.49 7.80
CA GLN A 91 -5.05 -1.69 8.57
C GLN A 91 -3.57 -2.06 8.40
N ALA A 92 -3.06 -2.10 7.17
CA ALA A 92 -1.66 -2.39 6.88
C ALA A 92 -0.73 -1.37 7.55
N ALA A 93 -1.06 -0.07 7.47
CA ALA A 93 -0.32 0.98 8.18
C ALA A 93 -0.28 0.78 9.69
N THR A 94 -1.39 0.34 10.30
CA THR A 94 -1.43 0.11 11.75
C THR A 94 -0.56 -1.08 12.15
N VAL A 95 -0.49 -2.13 11.32
CA VAL A 95 0.35 -3.29 11.57
C VAL A 95 1.83 -2.90 11.45
N PHE A 96 2.25 -2.33 10.33
CA PHE A 96 3.66 -1.98 10.12
C PHE A 96 4.18 -0.89 11.06
N GLU A 97 3.34 0.04 11.50
CA GLU A 97 3.74 1.06 12.49
C GLU A 97 4.05 0.46 13.87
N LYS A 98 3.39 -0.65 14.21
CA LYS A 98 3.57 -1.36 15.48
C LYS A 98 4.64 -2.45 15.42
N ASP A 99 5.03 -2.85 14.21
CA ASP A 99 6.04 -3.85 13.97
C ASP A 99 7.44 -3.23 14.15
N PRO A 100 8.22 -3.66 15.15
CA PRO A 100 9.57 -3.14 15.37
C PRO A 100 10.55 -3.52 14.25
N GLU A 101 10.29 -4.60 13.50
CA GLU A 101 11.17 -5.06 12.41
C GLU A 101 10.93 -4.29 11.11
N ALA A 102 9.74 -3.72 10.94
CA ALA A 102 9.39 -3.01 9.71
C ALA A 102 10.13 -1.68 9.51
N GLU A 103 10.64 -1.09 10.60
CA GLU A 103 11.20 0.27 10.67
C GLU A 103 10.33 1.36 10.01
N TRP A 104 9.09 1.02 9.66
CA TRP A 104 8.21 1.88 8.89
C TRP A 104 7.54 2.89 9.80
N LYS A 105 7.56 4.15 9.37
CA LYS A 105 6.82 5.23 10.02
C LYS A 105 5.74 5.72 9.09
N ARG A 106 4.55 5.86 9.66
CA ARG A 106 3.39 6.41 8.97
C ARG A 106 3.75 7.80 8.40
N PRO A 107 3.55 8.03 7.09
CA PRO A 107 3.74 9.33 6.50
C PRO A 107 2.87 10.38 7.20
N GLY A 108 3.47 11.53 7.53
CA GLY A 108 2.74 12.70 7.98
C GLY A 108 2.22 13.53 6.79
N PRO A 109 1.26 14.43 7.02
CA PRO A 109 0.89 15.42 6.00
C PRO A 109 2.15 16.19 5.56
N PRO A 110 2.22 16.65 4.30
CA PRO A 110 3.34 17.47 3.84
C PRO A 110 3.50 18.65 4.80
N LYS A 111 4.73 18.88 5.29
CA LYS A 111 5.04 20.07 6.07
C LYS A 111 4.79 21.26 5.15
N GLN A 112 3.81 22.10 5.48
CA GLN A 112 3.68 23.39 4.80
C GLN A 112 4.96 24.18 5.08
N GLU A 113 5.77 24.43 4.06
CA GLU A 113 6.85 25.40 4.17
C GLU A 113 6.18 26.75 4.37
N VAL A 114 6.27 27.29 5.58
CA VAL A 114 5.89 28.67 5.86
C VAL A 114 6.89 29.50 5.08
N GLY A 115 6.47 30.03 3.92
CA GLY A 115 7.30 30.93 3.13
C GLY A 115 7.70 32.12 4.01
N ASP A 116 9.00 32.33 4.16
CA ASP A 116 9.56 33.50 4.82
C ASP A 116 9.07 34.74 4.08
N GLY A 117 7.99 35.32 4.58
CA GLY A 117 7.43 36.58 4.11
C GLY A 117 8.42 37.70 4.40
N ILE A 118 9.32 37.96 3.47
CA ILE A 118 10.05 39.23 3.42
C ILE A 118 9.07 40.27 2.89
N TYR A 119 8.38 40.96 3.81
CA TYR A 119 7.87 42.30 3.54
C TYR A 119 8.98 43.29 3.90
N THR A 120 9.65 43.85 2.90
CA THR A 120 9.99 45.29 2.73
C THR A 120 10.73 45.49 1.42
#